data_AF-A0A507E326-F1
#
_entry.id   AF-A0A507E326-F1
#
_cell.length_a   1.000
_cell.length_b   1.000
_cell.length_c   1.000
_cell.angle_alpha   90.00
_cell.angle_beta   90.00
_cell.angle_gamma   90.00
#
_symmetry.space_group_name_H-M   'P 1'
#
loop_
_entity.id
_entity.type
_entity.pdbx_description
1 polymer ?
#
loop_
_entity_poly.entity_id
_entity_poly.type
_entity_poly.pdbx_seq_one_letter_code
_entity_poly.pdbx_strand_id
1 'polypeptide(L)'
;MQILPPGIDARKFNGHVPSLSHNCLNVYHQPYNIMFGPDICGPNQKVHVIMNYKGKNRLMKAAIQPPLDQLSRECAILELYSTYNVLIDIELEINGSLFEDFDFFPPKEIPDPKIKKPEDWDERETIPDATDKMPGDWENGPEETPDPDDPPPSYWDKAVDGEWYRSLVPEPAPHQTSLEHQQIPNPKYNGKWVHPEIDNPEYVFDTDVYVYTSAHVGLDLWRVTSGSLFDDILFTDDVDEAKAYALETFVKGQVPEWKAKERLEEADRERIRKQKEAAEGKSGGHEEL
;
A
#
# COMPACT_ATOMS: atom_id res chain seq x y z
N MET A 1 16.45 14.09 -7.22
CA MET A 1 16.56 15.40 -7.89
C MET A 1 15.23 15.86 -8.45
N GLN A 2 15.09 17.18 -8.64
CA GLN A 2 13.94 17.81 -9.29
C GLN A 2 14.43 18.58 -10.53
N ILE A 3 13.82 18.33 -11.68
CA ILE A 3 14.00 19.10 -12.91
C ILE A 3 12.94 20.20 -12.91
N LEU A 4 13.39 21.44 -13.00
CA LEU A 4 12.57 22.61 -12.74
C LEU A 4 12.36 23.44 -14.02
N PRO A 5 11.19 24.06 -14.19
CA PRO A 5 10.91 24.94 -15.32
C PRO A 5 11.78 26.22 -15.28
N PRO A 6 11.80 26.99 -16.38
CA PRO A 6 12.36 28.34 -16.36
C PRO A 6 11.59 29.26 -15.39
N GLY A 7 12.25 30.32 -14.94
CA GLY A 7 11.63 31.33 -14.07
C GLY A 7 11.62 31.02 -12.58
N ILE A 8 12.20 29.89 -12.14
CA ILE A 8 12.38 29.59 -10.72
C ILE A 8 13.48 30.48 -10.11
N ASP A 9 13.17 31.14 -8.98
CA ASP A 9 14.16 31.88 -8.19
C ASP A 9 14.88 30.91 -7.24
N ALA A 10 16.11 30.52 -7.61
CA ALA A 10 16.92 29.58 -6.83
C ALA A 10 17.12 30.01 -5.37
N ARG A 11 17.08 31.31 -5.05
CA ARG A 11 17.22 31.82 -3.68
C ARG A 11 15.99 31.57 -2.81
N LYS A 12 14.86 31.27 -3.44
CA LYS A 12 13.58 30.96 -2.80
C LYS A 12 13.17 29.50 -3.01
N PHE A 13 14.07 28.69 -3.57
CA PHE A 13 13.81 27.28 -3.83
C PHE A 13 13.66 26.53 -2.50
N ASN A 14 12.53 25.84 -2.36
CA ASN A 14 12.19 25.02 -1.21
C ASN A 14 11.09 24.02 -1.60
N GLY A 15 10.96 22.95 -0.82
CA GLY A 15 9.87 21.98 -0.94
C GLY A 15 8.53 22.45 -0.40
N HIS A 16 8.47 23.64 0.19
CA HIS A 16 7.28 24.26 0.79
C HIS A 16 7.42 25.78 0.72
N VAL A 17 6.46 26.47 0.09
CA VAL A 17 6.38 27.94 0.24
C VAL A 17 5.42 28.27 1.40
N PRO A 18 5.89 28.80 2.55
CA PRO A 18 4.99 29.41 3.51
C PRO A 18 4.66 30.83 3.03
N SER A 19 3.43 31.05 2.60
CA SER A 19 2.88 32.40 2.51
C SER A 19 2.35 32.78 3.89
N LEU A 20 2.98 33.77 4.53
CA LEU A 20 2.44 34.48 5.67
C LEU A 20 1.20 35.28 5.24
N SER A 21 0.06 34.62 5.13
CA SER A 21 -1.25 35.26 5.23
C SER A 21 -2.26 34.26 5.74
N HIS A 22 -3.00 34.69 6.75
CA HIS A 22 -3.96 33.91 7.52
C HIS A 22 -4.96 33.11 6.65
N ASN A 23 -5.35 31.96 7.19
CA ASN A 23 -6.35 30.98 6.72
C ASN A 23 -5.89 29.93 5.69
N CYS A 24 -5.62 28.73 6.24
CA CYS A 24 -5.94 27.40 5.74
C CYS A 24 -5.61 27.03 4.27
N LEU A 25 -4.75 26.01 4.14
CA LEU A 25 -4.84 24.91 3.18
C LEU A 25 -4.55 25.20 1.69
N ASN A 26 -3.48 25.92 1.36
CA ASN A 26 -2.83 25.74 0.06
C ASN A 26 -1.30 25.72 0.24
N VAL A 27 -0.74 24.51 0.41
CA VAL A 27 0.70 24.29 0.30
C VAL A 27 1.05 24.32 -1.18
N TYR A 28 1.42 25.50 -1.68
CA TYR A 28 2.05 25.58 -3.00
C TYR A 28 3.43 24.96 -2.87
N HIS A 29 3.61 23.77 -3.45
CA HIS A 29 4.94 23.24 -3.72
C HIS A 29 5.49 24.01 -4.92
N GLN A 30 6.79 24.34 -4.92
CA GLN A 30 7.43 24.89 -6.11
C GLN A 30 7.20 23.93 -7.28
N PRO A 31 6.71 24.40 -8.44
CA PRO A 31 6.44 23.52 -9.56
C PRO A 31 7.76 22.96 -10.08
N TYR A 32 7.85 21.65 -10.12
CA TYR A 32 8.89 20.92 -10.86
C TYR A 32 8.24 20.19 -12.01
N ASN A 33 9.00 19.97 -13.08
CA ASN A 33 8.55 19.20 -14.24
C ASN A 33 8.65 17.69 -13.94
N ILE A 34 9.81 17.25 -13.45
CA ILE A 34 10.10 15.84 -13.15
C ILE A 34 10.82 15.76 -11.81
N MET A 35 10.46 14.80 -10.97
CA MET A 35 11.23 14.42 -9.78
C MET A 35 11.66 12.97 -9.93
N PHE A 36 12.95 12.75 -9.70
CA PHE A 36 13.57 11.47 -9.97
C PHE A 36 14.67 11.14 -8.96
N GLY A 37 14.72 9.90 -8.48
CA GLY A 37 15.82 9.37 -7.68
C GLY A 37 15.38 8.60 -6.44
N PRO A 38 16.33 8.02 -5.70
CA PRO A 38 16.05 7.17 -4.54
C PRO A 38 15.52 7.98 -3.36
N ASP A 39 14.54 7.40 -2.66
CA ASP A 39 13.99 7.87 -1.40
C ASP A 39 13.92 6.71 -0.42
N ILE A 40 14.60 6.87 0.72
CA ILE A 40 14.81 5.84 1.73
C ILE A 40 14.35 6.41 3.07
N CYS A 41 13.17 5.99 3.52
CA CYS A 41 12.58 6.41 4.78
C CYS A 41 12.10 5.20 5.59
N GLY A 42 13.01 4.62 6.39
CA GLY A 42 12.71 3.43 7.18
C GLY A 42 12.35 2.24 6.28
N PRO A 43 11.17 1.60 6.46
CA PRO A 43 10.73 0.51 5.59
C PRO A 43 10.21 0.99 4.23
N ASN A 44 9.90 2.28 4.08
CA ASN A 44 9.41 2.84 2.82
C ASN A 44 10.61 3.27 1.97
N GLN A 45 10.96 2.45 0.99
CA GLN A 45 12.13 2.64 0.16
C GLN A 45 11.72 2.46 -1.30
N LYS A 46 11.95 3.48 -2.11
CA LYS A 46 11.64 3.43 -3.54
C LYS A 46 12.48 4.42 -4.34
N VAL A 47 12.69 4.14 -5.61
CA VAL A 47 13.11 5.16 -6.58
C VAL A 47 11.85 5.88 -7.06
N HIS A 48 11.77 7.19 -6.84
CA HIS A 48 10.68 7.99 -7.37
C HIS A 48 10.91 8.31 -8.84
N VAL A 49 9.86 8.16 -9.63
CA VAL A 49 9.71 8.76 -10.95
C VAL A 49 8.36 9.48 -10.93
N ILE A 50 8.40 10.81 -10.91
CA ILE A 50 7.21 11.65 -10.80
C ILE A 50 7.24 12.67 -11.92
N MET A 51 6.15 12.75 -12.68
CA MET A 51 5.99 13.70 -13.77
C MET A 51 4.86 14.68 -13.43
N ASN A 52 5.10 15.98 -13.59
CA ASN A 52 4.06 16.97 -13.44
C ASN A 52 3.27 17.10 -14.73
N TYR A 53 1.96 16.93 -14.68
CA TYR A 53 1.09 17.11 -15.83
C TYR A 53 -0.10 17.98 -15.43
N LYS A 54 -0.27 19.10 -16.13
CA LYS A 54 -1.33 20.10 -15.88
C LYS A 54 -1.41 20.53 -14.41
N GLY A 55 -0.24 20.77 -13.80
CA GLY A 55 -0.11 21.25 -12.42
C GLY A 55 -0.30 20.18 -11.34
N LYS A 56 -0.46 18.90 -11.72
CA LYS A 56 -0.57 17.78 -10.79
C LYS A 56 0.62 16.84 -10.94
N ASN A 57 1.21 16.45 -9.82
CA ASN A 57 2.29 15.48 -9.78
C ASN A 57 1.70 14.07 -9.94
N ARG A 58 2.12 13.36 -10.99
CA ARG A 58 1.72 11.99 -11.31
C ARG A 58 2.88 11.06 -10.98
N LEU A 59 2.63 10.16 -10.04
CA LEU A 59 3.61 9.16 -9.63
C LEU A 59 3.50 7.97 -10.57
N MET A 60 4.64 7.36 -10.89
CA MET A 60 4.68 6.07 -11.54
C MET A 60 4.01 5.01 -10.65
N LYS A 61 3.21 4.14 -11.25
CA LYS A 61 2.50 3.05 -10.55
C LYS A 61 3.45 1.97 -10.06
N ALA A 62 4.46 1.65 -10.86
CA ALA A 62 5.46 0.66 -10.51
C ALA A 62 6.39 1.17 -9.40
N ALA A 63 6.73 0.27 -8.47
CA ALA A 63 7.68 0.55 -7.41
C ALA A 63 9.03 -0.10 -7.74
N ILE A 64 10.09 0.72 -7.78
CA ILE A 64 11.47 0.27 -7.97
C ILE A 64 12.18 0.33 -6.62
N GLN A 65 12.86 -0.74 -6.23
CA GLN A 65 13.62 -0.76 -4.98
C GLN A 65 14.98 -0.06 -5.18
N PRO A 66 15.36 0.88 -4.30
CA PRO A 66 16.67 1.52 -4.40
C PRO A 66 17.73 0.58 -3.81
N PRO A 67 18.99 0.63 -4.30
CA PRO A 67 20.09 -0.01 -3.61
C PRO A 67 20.29 0.59 -2.21
N LEU A 68 20.60 -0.25 -1.23
CA LEU A 68 20.66 0.12 0.20
C LEU A 68 22.06 0.04 0.80
N ASP A 69 23.09 -0.17 -0.02
CA ASP A 69 24.45 -0.21 0.46
C ASP A 69 25.11 1.17 0.50
N GLN A 70 26.36 1.20 0.97
CA GLN A 70 27.17 2.42 1.08
C GLN A 70 28.04 2.66 -0.15
N LEU A 71 27.77 1.97 -1.26
CA LEU A 71 28.54 2.13 -2.50
C LEU A 71 27.93 3.26 -3.32
N SER A 72 28.75 3.86 -4.18
CA SER A 72 28.24 4.76 -5.19
C SER A 72 27.35 3.96 -6.14
N ARG A 73 26.19 4.53 -6.47
CA ARG A 73 25.18 3.92 -7.35
C ARG A 73 24.81 4.92 -8.42
N GLU A 74 24.74 4.47 -9.66
CA GLU A 74 24.27 5.30 -10.76
C GLU A 74 22.75 5.25 -10.76
N CYS A 75 22.14 6.38 -10.41
CA CYS A 75 20.70 6.55 -10.52
C CYS A 75 20.33 7.08 -11.90
N ALA A 76 20.20 6.13 -12.81
CA ALA A 76 19.17 6.03 -13.82
C ALA A 76 19.02 7.07 -14.94
N ILE A 77 19.44 6.60 -16.12
CA ILE A 77 19.10 7.12 -17.43
C ILE A 77 17.58 6.98 -17.60
N LEU A 78 16.90 8.12 -17.74
CA LEU A 78 15.46 8.20 -18.00
C LEU A 78 15.25 8.66 -19.44
N GLU A 79 14.91 7.72 -20.31
CA GLU A 79 14.48 8.03 -21.68
C GLU A 79 13.00 8.41 -21.65
N LEU A 80 12.62 9.60 -22.11
CA LEU A 80 11.20 10.01 -22.14
C LEU A 80 10.77 10.39 -23.55
N TYR A 81 10.00 9.50 -24.16
CA TYR A 81 9.17 9.79 -25.33
C TYR A 81 7.74 9.38 -24.98
N SER A 82 7.13 8.46 -25.74
CA SER A 82 5.92 7.74 -25.33
C SER A 82 6.19 6.62 -24.31
N THR A 83 7.42 6.13 -24.28
CA THR A 83 7.90 5.07 -23.39
C THR A 83 8.98 5.62 -22.47
N TYR A 84 9.26 4.86 -21.41
CA TYR A 84 10.37 5.14 -20.53
C TYR A 84 11.21 3.90 -20.24
N ASN A 85 12.49 4.16 -19.94
CA ASN A 85 13.43 3.19 -19.42
C ASN A 85 14.02 3.78 -18.13
N VAL A 86 14.16 2.96 -17.09
CA VAL A 86 14.88 3.32 -15.86
C VAL A 86 15.98 2.28 -15.66
N LEU A 87 17.23 2.73 -15.64
CA LEU A 87 18.40 1.85 -15.53
C LEU A 87 19.13 2.07 -14.20
N ILE A 88 19.30 1.11 -13.31
CA ILE A 88 20.15 1.31 -12.13
C ILE A 88 21.49 0.63 -12.39
N ASP A 89 22.60 1.35 -12.17
CA ASP A 89 23.95 0.86 -12.45
C ASP A 89 24.13 0.36 -13.90
N ILE A 90 23.50 1.05 -14.87
CA ILE A 90 23.47 0.71 -16.31
C ILE A 90 22.66 -0.56 -16.62
N GLU A 91 22.07 -1.20 -15.63
CA GLU A 91 21.18 -2.36 -15.81
C GLU A 91 19.72 -1.90 -15.90
N LEU A 92 18.98 -2.44 -16.87
CA LEU A 92 17.57 -2.11 -17.05
C LEU A 92 16.73 -2.69 -15.89
N GLU A 93 16.19 -1.81 -15.06
CA GLU A 93 15.31 -2.19 -13.95
C GLU A 93 13.85 -2.28 -14.40
N ILE A 94 13.41 -1.29 -15.20
CA ILE A 94 12.04 -1.25 -15.72
C ILE A 94 11.99 -0.50 -17.04
N ASN A 95 11.07 -0.93 -17.90
CA ASN A 95 10.60 -0.18 -19.05
C ASN A 95 9.08 -0.22 -19.12
N GLY A 96 8.50 0.74 -19.83
CA GLY A 96 7.05 0.79 -19.96
C GLY A 96 6.55 1.96 -20.80
N SER A 97 5.22 2.09 -20.83
CA SER A 97 4.52 3.17 -21.51
C SER A 97 4.12 4.23 -20.50
N LEU A 98 4.44 5.49 -20.78
CA LEU A 98 4.03 6.61 -19.94
C LEU A 98 2.50 6.67 -19.77
N PHE A 99 1.75 6.29 -20.81
CA PHE A 99 0.29 6.36 -20.80
C PHE A 99 -0.40 5.26 -19.97
N GLU A 100 0.32 4.20 -19.66
CA GLU A 100 -0.19 3.06 -18.88
C GLU A 100 0.27 3.15 -17.42
N ASP A 101 1.54 3.49 -17.23
CA ASP A 101 2.20 3.48 -15.92
C ASP A 101 2.01 4.77 -15.11
N PHE A 102 1.39 5.79 -15.69
CA PHE A 102 1.03 7.04 -15.03
C PHE A 102 -0.44 7.41 -15.27
N ASP A 103 -1.07 7.99 -14.25
CA ASP A 103 -2.46 8.47 -14.34
C ASP A 103 -2.53 9.92 -14.85
N PHE A 104 -2.16 10.13 -16.11
CA PHE A 104 -2.22 11.46 -16.75
C PHE A 104 -3.65 11.89 -17.04
N PHE A 105 -4.45 10.97 -17.57
CA PHE A 105 -5.80 11.23 -18.07
C PHE A 105 -6.87 10.78 -17.06
N PRO A 106 -8.06 11.39 -17.08
CA PRO A 106 -9.22 10.80 -16.43
C PRO A 106 -9.58 9.45 -17.10
N PRO A 107 -10.44 8.62 -16.48
CA PRO A 107 -10.88 7.37 -17.10
C PRO A 107 -11.57 7.65 -18.44
N LYS A 108 -11.38 6.74 -19.41
CA LYS A 108 -11.97 6.85 -20.75
C LYS A 108 -13.50 6.78 -20.70
N GLU A 109 -14.02 5.96 -19.80
CA GLU A 109 -15.45 5.70 -19.63
C GLU A 109 -15.84 6.04 -18.19
N ILE A 110 -17.05 6.57 -18.02
CA ILE A 110 -17.65 6.89 -16.73
C ILE A 110 -19.06 6.32 -16.65
N PRO A 111 -19.57 5.95 -15.46
CA PRO A 111 -20.96 5.52 -15.32
C PRO A 111 -21.90 6.65 -15.75
N ASP A 112 -22.92 6.33 -16.55
CA ASP A 112 -23.88 7.32 -17.06
C ASP A 112 -24.62 8.02 -15.90
N PRO A 113 -24.36 9.32 -15.64
CA PRO A 113 -24.99 10.02 -14.52
C PRO A 113 -26.52 10.11 -14.64
N LYS A 114 -27.09 9.82 -15.82
CA LYS A 114 -28.54 9.82 -16.07
C LYS A 114 -29.22 8.51 -15.68
N ILE A 115 -28.46 7.42 -15.56
CA ILE A 115 -29.01 6.10 -15.28
C ILE A 115 -28.86 5.81 -13.79
N LYS A 116 -29.91 5.24 -13.20
CA LYS A 116 -29.89 4.72 -11.84
C LYS A 116 -30.35 3.28 -11.87
N LYS A 117 -29.91 2.51 -10.87
CA LYS A 117 -30.42 1.15 -10.67
C LYS A 117 -31.95 1.20 -10.54
N PRO A 118 -32.71 0.43 -11.33
CA PRO A 118 -34.17 0.35 -11.21
C PRO A 118 -34.58 -0.15 -9.82
N GLU A 119 -35.66 0.40 -9.25
CA GLU A 119 -36.16 0.01 -7.94
C GLU A 119 -36.71 -1.43 -7.91
N ASP A 120 -37.13 -1.91 -9.07
CA ASP A 120 -37.71 -3.21 -9.36
C ASP A 120 -36.67 -4.29 -9.73
N TRP A 121 -35.38 -3.98 -9.70
CA TRP A 121 -34.29 -4.90 -10.03
C TRP A 121 -33.91 -5.81 -8.85
N ASP A 122 -34.22 -7.10 -8.93
CA ASP A 122 -33.90 -8.07 -7.88
C ASP A 122 -32.60 -8.83 -8.18
N GLU A 123 -31.58 -8.64 -7.35
CA GLU A 123 -30.29 -9.33 -7.47
C GLU A 123 -30.20 -10.59 -6.61
N ARG A 124 -31.28 -10.95 -5.90
CA ARG A 124 -31.29 -12.15 -5.06
C ARG A 124 -31.53 -13.36 -5.94
N GLU A 125 -30.54 -14.24 -6.04
CA GLU A 125 -30.63 -15.51 -6.79
C GLU A 125 -31.68 -16.45 -6.19
N THR A 126 -31.79 -16.44 -4.87
CA THR A 126 -32.78 -17.20 -4.13
C THR A 126 -33.59 -16.32 -3.19
N ILE A 127 -34.84 -16.70 -2.96
CA ILE A 127 -35.73 -16.10 -1.98
C ILE A 127 -36.28 -17.19 -1.05
N PRO A 128 -36.63 -16.86 0.20
CA PRO A 128 -37.31 -17.79 1.09
C PRO A 128 -38.61 -18.30 0.46
N ASP A 129 -38.85 -19.60 0.51
CA ASP A 129 -40.08 -20.21 0.04
C ASP A 129 -41.25 -19.79 0.94
N ALA A 130 -42.14 -18.96 0.40
CA ALA A 130 -43.33 -18.49 1.09
C ALA A 130 -44.36 -19.61 1.36
N THR A 131 -44.18 -20.80 0.76
CA THR A 131 -45.03 -21.97 0.97
C THR A 131 -44.49 -22.94 2.01
N ASP A 132 -43.26 -22.72 2.49
CA ASP A 132 -42.63 -23.49 3.55
C ASP A 132 -43.29 -23.14 4.90
N LYS A 133 -44.24 -23.98 5.31
CA LYS A 133 -44.96 -23.84 6.58
C LYS A 133 -44.19 -24.55 7.67
N MET A 134 -43.98 -23.85 8.78
CA MET A 134 -43.39 -24.41 10.00
C MET A 134 -44.17 -25.68 10.42
N PRO A 135 -43.49 -26.79 10.76
CA PRO A 135 -44.15 -27.97 11.32
C PRO A 135 -44.92 -27.57 12.57
N GLY A 136 -46.17 -28.04 12.72
CA GLY A 136 -47.07 -27.65 13.82
C GLY A 136 -46.56 -27.96 15.22
N ASP A 137 -45.55 -28.82 15.35
CA ASP A 137 -44.98 -29.26 16.61
C ASP A 137 -43.89 -28.31 17.15
N TRP A 138 -43.65 -27.18 16.49
CA TRP A 138 -42.59 -26.22 16.83
C TRP A 138 -43.00 -25.17 17.89
N GLU A 139 -44.30 -24.96 18.12
CA GLU A 139 -44.79 -23.98 19.10
C GLU A 139 -44.93 -24.54 20.52
N ASN A 140 -44.97 -25.87 20.67
CA ASN A 140 -45.05 -26.51 21.97
C ASN A 140 -43.62 -26.80 22.42
N GLY A 141 -43.12 -26.05 23.41
CA GLY A 141 -41.85 -26.36 24.07
C GLY A 141 -41.81 -27.81 24.60
N PRO A 142 -40.64 -28.30 25.07
CA PRO A 142 -40.53 -29.66 25.56
C PRO A 142 -41.60 -29.95 26.63
N GLU A 143 -42.33 -31.07 26.49
CA GLU A 143 -43.31 -31.48 27.49
C GLU A 143 -42.63 -31.65 28.86
N GLU A 144 -43.27 -31.16 29.92
CA GLU A 144 -42.76 -31.29 31.29
C GLU A 144 -43.27 -32.60 31.90
N THR A 145 -42.33 -33.44 32.36
CA THR A 145 -42.63 -34.73 32.99
C THR A 145 -42.23 -34.72 34.47
N PRO A 146 -42.89 -35.47 35.37
CA PRO A 146 -42.52 -35.48 36.79
C PRO A 146 -41.08 -35.95 37.02
N ASP A 147 -40.32 -35.17 37.77
CA ASP A 147 -38.92 -35.42 38.09
C ASP A 147 -38.76 -36.75 38.82
N PRO A 148 -38.10 -37.75 38.20
CA PRO A 148 -37.87 -39.02 38.86
C PRO A 148 -36.98 -38.90 40.12
N ASP A 149 -36.20 -37.83 40.25
CA ASP A 149 -35.21 -37.61 41.31
C ASP A 149 -35.71 -36.73 42.48
N ASP A 150 -37.00 -36.36 42.51
CA ASP A 150 -37.64 -35.58 43.60
C ASP A 150 -38.59 -36.44 44.48
N PRO A 151 -38.05 -37.30 45.36
CA PRO A 151 -38.85 -38.09 46.30
C PRO A 151 -39.39 -37.21 47.45
N PRO A 152 -40.52 -37.59 48.08
CA PRO A 152 -41.05 -36.85 49.21
C PRO A 152 -40.04 -36.78 50.37
N PRO A 153 -40.00 -35.68 51.13
CA PRO A 153 -39.14 -35.57 52.31
C PRO A 153 -39.45 -36.65 53.35
N SER A 154 -38.44 -37.07 54.11
CA SER A 154 -38.57 -38.18 55.07
C SER A 154 -39.58 -37.95 56.21
N TYR A 155 -40.04 -36.71 56.39
CA TYR A 155 -41.04 -36.32 57.40
C TYR A 155 -42.47 -36.21 56.83
N TRP A 156 -42.67 -36.50 55.54
CA TRP A 156 -43.97 -36.43 54.86
C TRP A 156 -44.83 -37.67 55.17
N ASP A 157 -46.05 -37.48 55.69
CA ASP A 157 -46.98 -38.57 55.97
C ASP A 157 -48.19 -38.50 55.05
N LYS A 158 -48.27 -39.41 54.07
CA LYS A 158 -49.33 -39.44 53.06
C LYS A 158 -50.76 -39.50 53.64
N ALA A 159 -50.94 -40.07 54.85
CA ALA A 159 -52.26 -40.20 55.45
C ALA A 159 -52.77 -38.89 56.07
N VAL A 160 -51.86 -38.00 56.45
CA VAL A 160 -52.19 -36.70 57.05
C VAL A 160 -52.04 -35.58 56.01
N ASP A 161 -50.96 -35.61 55.23
CA ASP A 161 -50.54 -34.53 54.33
C ASP A 161 -50.99 -34.75 52.87
N GLY A 162 -51.45 -35.96 52.52
CA GLY A 162 -51.94 -36.30 51.19
C GLY A 162 -50.85 -36.76 50.20
N GLU A 163 -51.20 -36.88 48.92
CA GLU A 163 -50.26 -37.32 47.88
C GLU A 163 -49.19 -36.26 47.60
N TRP A 164 -47.92 -36.68 47.60
CA TRP A 164 -46.81 -35.82 47.21
C TRP A 164 -46.78 -35.65 45.69
N TYR A 165 -46.71 -34.41 45.23
CA TYR A 165 -46.54 -34.07 43.82
C TYR A 165 -45.07 -33.74 43.58
N ARG A 166 -44.41 -34.53 42.73
CA ARG A 166 -43.03 -34.26 42.31
C ARG A 166 -42.97 -33.01 41.45
N SER A 167 -41.85 -32.30 41.53
CA SER A 167 -41.53 -31.20 40.61
C SER A 167 -41.57 -31.70 39.17
N LEU A 168 -42.00 -30.88 38.21
CA LEU A 168 -41.95 -31.24 36.79
C LEU A 168 -40.62 -30.76 36.20
N VAL A 169 -39.98 -31.60 35.38
CA VAL A 169 -38.77 -31.26 34.61
C VAL A 169 -39.06 -31.37 33.12
N PRO A 170 -38.54 -30.44 32.29
CA PRO A 170 -38.71 -30.50 30.85
C PRO A 170 -37.96 -31.69 30.26
N GLU A 171 -38.59 -32.41 29.32
CA GLU A 171 -37.89 -33.43 28.54
C GLU A 171 -36.68 -32.82 27.80
N PRO A 172 -35.57 -33.56 27.64
CA PRO A 172 -34.41 -33.07 26.89
C PRO A 172 -34.78 -32.84 25.41
N ALA A 173 -34.82 -31.57 24.99
CA ALA A 173 -35.23 -31.19 23.64
C ALA A 173 -34.31 -31.82 22.56
N PRO A 174 -34.85 -32.29 21.41
CA PRO A 174 -34.02 -32.63 20.27
C PRO A 174 -33.30 -31.36 19.77
N HIS A 175 -32.02 -31.50 19.42
CA HIS A 175 -31.12 -30.41 18.99
C HIS A 175 -31.84 -29.36 18.10
N GLN A 176 -32.16 -28.21 18.69
CA GLN A 176 -32.85 -27.12 18.01
C GLN A 176 -31.85 -26.39 17.11
N THR A 177 -31.67 -26.90 15.89
CA THR A 177 -31.03 -26.15 14.82
C THR A 177 -32.03 -25.11 14.32
N SER A 178 -31.61 -23.85 14.21
CA SER A 178 -32.46 -22.75 13.74
C SER A 178 -33.05 -23.13 12.39
N LEU A 179 -34.39 -23.20 12.28
CA LEU A 179 -35.07 -23.49 11.02
C LEU A 179 -34.89 -22.30 10.08
N GLU A 180 -33.99 -22.42 9.11
CA GLU A 180 -33.91 -21.50 7.98
C GLU A 180 -34.90 -21.95 6.91
N HIS A 181 -35.82 -21.07 6.49
CA HIS A 181 -36.77 -21.34 5.40
C HIS A 181 -36.04 -21.84 4.15
N GLN A 182 -36.59 -22.87 3.50
CA GLN A 182 -36.03 -23.38 2.25
C GLN A 182 -35.88 -22.25 1.23
N GLN A 183 -34.68 -22.10 0.66
CA GLN A 183 -34.39 -21.08 -0.35
C GLN A 183 -34.76 -21.62 -1.73
N ILE A 184 -35.68 -20.94 -2.43
CA ILE A 184 -36.08 -21.28 -3.80
C ILE A 184 -35.51 -20.29 -4.81
N PRO A 185 -35.27 -20.70 -6.07
CA PRO A 185 -34.82 -19.78 -7.12
C PRO A 185 -35.81 -18.63 -7.28
N ASN A 186 -35.29 -17.40 -7.26
CA ASN A 186 -36.11 -16.20 -7.40
C ASN A 186 -36.55 -16.01 -8.86
N PRO A 187 -37.87 -16.10 -9.18
CA PRO A 187 -38.35 -15.92 -10.54
C PRO A 187 -38.14 -14.50 -11.08
N LYS A 188 -37.91 -13.53 -10.18
CA LYS A 188 -37.65 -12.11 -10.51
C LYS A 188 -36.16 -11.77 -10.53
N TYR A 189 -35.26 -12.75 -10.40
CA TYR A 189 -33.82 -12.49 -10.45
C TYR A 189 -33.43 -11.87 -11.80
N ASN A 190 -32.92 -10.64 -11.75
CA ASN A 190 -32.50 -9.89 -12.93
C ASN A 190 -30.99 -9.98 -13.19
N GLY A 191 -30.22 -10.68 -12.35
CA GLY A 191 -28.76 -10.67 -12.39
C GLY A 191 -28.17 -9.52 -11.58
N LYS A 192 -26.84 -9.51 -11.39
CA LYS A 192 -26.16 -8.36 -10.76
C LYS A 192 -26.28 -7.14 -11.68
N TRP A 193 -26.81 -6.03 -11.17
CA TRP A 193 -26.92 -4.80 -11.94
C TRP A 193 -25.53 -4.28 -12.33
N VAL A 194 -25.32 -4.07 -13.62
CA VAL A 194 -24.12 -3.42 -14.16
C VAL A 194 -24.53 -2.03 -14.63
N HIS A 195 -23.91 -1.02 -14.05
CA HIS A 195 -24.20 0.37 -14.42
C HIS A 195 -23.69 0.62 -15.85
N PRO A 196 -24.51 1.15 -16.78
CA PRO A 196 -24.04 1.48 -18.12
C PRO A 196 -22.94 2.54 -18.08
N GLU A 197 -21.91 2.33 -18.88
CA GLU A 197 -20.77 3.24 -19.01
C GLU A 197 -20.92 4.07 -20.30
N ILE A 198 -20.51 5.33 -20.25
CA ILE A 198 -20.49 6.26 -21.37
C ILE A 198 -19.08 6.84 -21.52
N ASP A 199 -18.75 7.26 -22.73
CA ASP A 199 -17.50 7.99 -22.99
C ASP A 199 -17.42 9.23 -22.10
N ASN A 200 -16.27 9.38 -21.43
CA ASN A 200 -16.03 10.51 -20.55
C ASN A 200 -15.74 11.77 -21.40
N PRO A 201 -16.58 12.82 -21.34
CA PRO A 201 -16.35 14.04 -22.11
C PRO A 201 -15.09 14.80 -21.69
N GLU A 202 -14.58 14.55 -20.48
CA GLU A 202 -13.32 15.14 -19.99
C GLU A 202 -12.08 14.35 -20.45
N TYR A 203 -12.25 13.19 -21.08
CA TYR A 203 -11.14 12.43 -21.62
C TYR A 203 -10.62 13.09 -22.90
N VAL A 204 -9.41 13.63 -22.82
CA VAL A 204 -8.65 14.13 -23.96
C VAL A 204 -7.29 13.45 -23.95
N PHE A 205 -7.01 12.68 -24.99
CA PHE A 205 -5.70 12.07 -25.18
C PHE A 205 -4.70 13.13 -25.62
N ASP A 206 -3.65 13.30 -24.83
CA ASP A 206 -2.57 14.24 -25.08
C ASP A 206 -1.30 13.43 -25.41
N THR A 207 -0.70 13.67 -26.57
CA THR A 207 0.53 12.96 -26.96
C THR A 207 1.77 13.56 -26.31
N ASP A 208 1.69 14.80 -25.82
CA ASP A 208 2.85 15.61 -25.47
C ASP A 208 3.08 15.65 -23.96
N VAL A 209 2.60 14.62 -23.24
CA VAL A 209 2.71 14.50 -21.77
C VAL A 209 4.15 14.52 -21.25
N TYR A 210 5.13 14.20 -22.09
CA TYR A 210 6.56 14.16 -21.78
C TYR A 210 7.31 15.43 -22.21
N VAL A 211 6.65 16.37 -22.87
CA VAL A 211 7.28 17.57 -23.42
C VAL A 211 7.33 18.66 -22.34
N TYR A 212 8.54 19.03 -21.93
CA TYR A 212 8.78 20.06 -20.93
C TYR A 212 9.78 21.11 -21.40
N THR A 213 9.59 22.35 -20.97
CA THR A 213 10.65 23.35 -20.96
C THR A 213 11.28 23.37 -19.57
N SER A 214 12.55 23.00 -19.49
CA SER A 214 13.31 22.87 -18.24
C SER A 214 14.55 23.76 -18.27
N ALA A 215 14.96 24.29 -17.12
CA ALA A 215 16.10 25.21 -17.05
C ALA A 215 16.97 25.05 -15.78
N HIS A 216 16.44 24.44 -14.73
CA HIS A 216 17.17 24.30 -13.47
C HIS A 216 17.09 22.88 -12.93
N VAL A 217 18.08 22.53 -12.11
CA VAL A 217 18.13 21.28 -11.36
C VAL A 217 18.14 21.64 -9.88
N GLY A 218 17.22 21.04 -9.12
CA GLY A 218 17.06 21.25 -7.69
C GLY A 218 17.32 19.97 -6.90
N LEU A 219 18.10 20.09 -5.83
CA LEU A 219 18.22 19.07 -4.79
C LEU A 219 17.59 19.62 -3.52
N ASP A 220 16.31 19.32 -3.33
CA ASP A 220 15.55 19.63 -2.12
C ASP A 220 15.14 18.32 -1.47
N LEU A 221 15.79 17.98 -0.35
CA LEU A 221 15.68 16.69 0.31
C LEU A 221 15.72 16.89 1.82
N TRP A 222 14.90 16.12 2.54
CA TRP A 222 15.02 15.95 3.99
C TRP A 222 15.86 14.70 4.29
N ARG A 223 16.79 14.80 5.25
CA ARG A 223 17.58 13.66 5.73
C ARG A 223 17.73 13.69 7.24
N VAL A 224 17.71 12.49 7.85
CA VAL A 224 18.04 12.31 9.27
C VAL A 224 19.55 12.22 9.46
N THR A 225 20.23 11.39 8.66
CA THR A 225 21.68 11.19 8.71
C THR A 225 22.35 11.83 7.50
N SER A 226 23.39 12.65 7.73
CA SER A 226 24.22 13.21 6.67
C SER A 226 25.23 12.19 6.13
N GLY A 227 25.69 12.37 4.89
CA GLY A 227 26.79 11.57 4.33
C GLY A 227 26.60 11.17 2.86
N SER A 228 25.37 11.25 2.33
CA SER A 228 25.14 11.00 0.89
C SER A 228 25.86 12.06 0.06
N LEU A 229 26.57 11.58 -0.96
CA LEU A 229 27.23 12.36 -2.00
C LEU A 229 26.41 12.25 -3.28
N PHE A 230 26.38 13.34 -4.05
CA PHE A 230 25.78 13.38 -5.38
C PHE A 230 26.85 13.92 -6.32
N ASP A 231 27.08 13.22 -7.42
CA ASP A 231 28.03 13.61 -8.46
C ASP A 231 27.47 13.20 -9.83
N ASP A 232 28.15 13.60 -10.92
CA ASP A 232 27.88 13.13 -12.28
C ASP A 232 26.45 13.35 -12.79
N ILE A 233 25.84 14.49 -12.44
CA ILE A 233 24.51 14.85 -12.96
C ILE A 233 24.63 15.28 -14.43
N LEU A 234 24.20 14.40 -15.34
CA LEU A 234 24.17 14.63 -16.79
C LEU A 234 22.73 14.77 -17.32
N PHE A 235 22.53 15.74 -18.21
CA PHE A 235 21.32 15.87 -19.04
C PHE A 235 21.75 15.92 -20.50
N THR A 236 21.27 14.98 -21.30
CA THR A 236 21.50 14.91 -22.75
C THR A 236 20.25 14.37 -23.44
N ASP A 237 20.14 14.63 -24.74
CA ASP A 237 19.15 14.05 -25.64
C ASP A 237 19.66 12.79 -26.38
N ASP A 238 20.94 12.41 -26.15
CA ASP A 238 21.57 11.22 -26.72
C ASP A 238 21.82 10.14 -25.65
N VAL A 239 21.15 9.01 -25.81
CA VAL A 239 21.27 7.84 -24.92
C VAL A 239 22.67 7.23 -24.98
N ASP A 240 23.27 7.18 -26.17
CA ASP A 240 24.59 6.57 -26.33
C ASP A 240 25.67 7.45 -25.71
N GLU A 241 25.51 8.78 -25.75
CA GLU A 241 26.35 9.72 -25.00
C GLU A 241 26.23 9.50 -23.49
N ALA A 242 25.00 9.39 -22.96
CA ALA A 242 24.78 9.14 -21.53
C ALA A 242 25.44 7.84 -21.07
N LYS A 243 25.26 6.74 -21.83
CA LYS A 243 25.88 5.44 -21.53
C LYS A 243 27.41 5.51 -21.61
N ALA A 244 27.96 6.20 -22.62
CA ALA A 244 29.40 6.36 -22.76
C ALA A 244 29.98 7.15 -21.57
N TYR A 245 29.31 8.22 -21.12
CA TYR A 245 29.71 8.98 -19.96
C TYR A 245 29.71 8.12 -18.69
N ALA A 246 28.63 7.37 -18.45
CA ALA A 246 28.49 6.45 -17.32
C ALA A 246 29.58 5.35 -17.28
N LEU A 247 29.92 4.79 -18.45
CA LEU A 247 31.02 3.81 -18.56
C LEU A 247 32.37 4.43 -18.20
N GLU A 248 32.59 5.70 -18.54
CA GLU A 248 33.85 6.40 -18.32
C GLU A 248 34.00 6.96 -16.89
N THR A 249 32.90 7.32 -16.23
CA THR A 249 32.91 7.86 -14.86
C THR A 249 32.57 6.79 -13.82
N PHE A 250 31.31 6.36 -13.79
CA PHE A 250 30.77 5.46 -12.78
C PHE A 250 31.43 4.08 -12.80
N VAL A 251 31.42 3.41 -13.95
CA VAL A 251 31.90 2.02 -14.06
C VAL A 251 33.40 1.92 -13.79
N LYS A 252 34.19 2.89 -14.25
CA LYS A 252 35.63 2.94 -13.92
C LYS A 252 35.88 3.13 -12.43
N GLY A 253 35.01 3.89 -11.75
CA GLY A 253 35.10 4.18 -10.31
C GLY A 253 34.68 3.02 -9.40
N GLN A 254 33.78 2.13 -9.86
CA GLN A 254 33.22 1.05 -9.03
C GLN A 254 34.27 0.12 -8.43
N VAL A 255 35.14 -0.48 -9.25
CA VAL A 255 36.11 -1.49 -8.75
C VAL A 255 37.08 -0.92 -7.71
N PRO A 256 37.68 0.27 -7.92
CA PRO A 256 38.47 0.93 -6.89
C PRO A 256 37.70 1.21 -5.58
N GLU A 257 36.46 1.68 -5.69
CA GLU A 257 35.60 1.98 -4.54
C GLU A 257 35.29 0.71 -3.74
N TRP A 258 34.89 -0.38 -4.40
CA TRP A 258 34.55 -1.64 -3.75
C TRP A 258 35.74 -2.19 -2.98
N LYS A 259 36.92 -2.18 -3.60
CA LYS A 259 38.17 -2.58 -2.92
C LYS A 259 38.48 -1.66 -1.74
N ALA A 260 38.18 -0.38 -1.82
CA ALA A 260 38.38 0.56 -0.71
C ALA A 260 37.43 0.26 0.46
N LYS A 261 36.16 -0.04 0.17
CA LYS A 261 35.17 -0.47 1.15
C LYS A 261 35.57 -1.78 1.82
N GLU A 262 35.96 -2.80 1.07
CA GLU A 262 36.42 -4.08 1.63
C GLU A 262 37.59 -3.90 2.62
N ARG A 263 38.58 -3.07 2.26
CA ARG A 263 39.71 -2.75 3.15
C ARG A 263 39.26 -2.04 4.42
N LEU A 264 38.30 -1.11 4.31
CA LEU A 264 37.78 -0.37 5.45
C LEU A 264 37.02 -1.30 6.41
N GLU A 265 36.15 -2.15 5.87
CA GLU A 265 35.40 -3.12 6.67
C GLU A 265 36.30 -4.17 7.33
N GLU A 266 37.36 -4.62 6.66
CA GLU A 266 38.35 -5.52 7.26
C GLU A 266 39.10 -4.86 8.42
N ALA A 267 39.53 -3.61 8.24
CA ALA A 267 40.17 -2.84 9.30
C ALA A 267 39.23 -2.61 10.50
N ASP A 268 37.95 -2.31 10.25
CA ASP A 268 36.95 -2.15 11.30
C ASP A 268 36.66 -3.47 12.03
N ARG A 269 36.55 -4.59 11.31
CA ARG A 269 36.42 -5.93 11.94
C ARG A 269 37.62 -6.24 12.84
N GLU A 270 38.84 -5.95 12.38
CA GLU A 270 40.04 -6.16 13.18
C GLU A 270 40.07 -5.24 14.42
N ARG A 271 39.66 -3.97 14.28
CA ARG A 271 39.56 -3.02 15.39
C ARG A 271 38.54 -3.47 16.43
N ILE A 272 37.37 -3.91 16.00
CA ILE A 272 36.31 -4.43 16.89
C ILE A 272 36.80 -5.70 17.61
N ARG A 273 37.48 -6.62 16.90
CA ARG A 273 38.07 -7.81 17.51
C ARG A 273 39.06 -7.44 18.62
N LYS A 274 40.02 -6.56 18.34
CA LYS A 274 41.01 -6.09 19.33
C LYS A 274 40.34 -5.41 20.53
N GLN A 275 39.27 -4.64 20.31
CA GLN A 275 38.52 -4.00 21.40
C GLN A 275 37.81 -5.02 22.29
N LYS A 276 37.21 -6.08 21.72
CA LYS A 276 36.58 -7.16 22.49
C LYS A 276 37.60 -7.94 23.32
N GLU A 277 38.72 -8.36 22.70
CA GLU A 277 39.82 -9.05 23.40
C GLU A 277 40.37 -8.19 24.56
N ALA A 278 40.55 -6.88 24.35
CA ALA A 278 41.00 -5.97 25.39
C ALA A 278 39.97 -5.72 26.51
N ALA A 279 38.67 -5.85 26.22
CA ALA A 279 37.60 -5.74 27.22
C ALA A 279 37.50 -7.01 28.08
N GLU A 280 37.57 -8.19 27.46
CA GLU A 280 37.54 -9.49 28.13
C GLU A 280 38.79 -9.70 29.01
N GLY A 281 39.97 -9.26 28.55
CA GLY A 281 41.19 -9.27 29.35
C GLY A 281 41.15 -8.36 30.58
N LYS A 282 40.25 -7.37 30.62
CA LYS A 282 40.04 -6.49 31.78
C LYS A 282 38.99 -7.00 32.76
N SER A 283 38.00 -7.78 32.32
CA SER A 283 36.99 -8.37 33.22
C SER A 283 37.51 -9.58 34.00
N GLY A 284 38.50 -10.30 33.47
CA GLY A 284 39.13 -11.44 34.17
C GLY A 284 40.13 -11.07 35.27
N GLY A 285 40.42 -9.79 35.48
CA GLY A 285 41.39 -9.30 36.48
C GLY A 285 40.78 -8.86 37.82
N HIS A 286 39.48 -9.06 38.03
CA HIS A 286 38.76 -8.56 39.21
C HIS A 286 38.09 -9.68 40.03
N GLU A 287 38.73 -10.84 40.14
CA GLU A 287 38.23 -11.97 40.95
C GLU A 287 39.29 -12.65 41.84
N GLU A 288 40.43 -12.00 42.10
CA GLU A 288 41.37 -12.42 43.15
C GLU A 288 41.80 -11.23 44.01
N LEU A 289 41.04 -10.95 45.07
CA LEU A 289 41.50 -10.28 46.31
C LEU A 289 40.67 -10.73 47.50
#